data_AF-A0A367LUV5-F1
#
_entry.id   AF-A0A367LUV5-F1
#
_cell.length_a   1.000
_cell.length_b   1.000
_cell.length_c   1.000
_cell.angle_alpha   90.00
_cell.angle_beta   90.00
_cell.angle_gamma   90.00
#
_symmetry.space_group_name_H-M   'P 1'
#
loop_
_entity.id
_entity.type
_entity.pdbx_description
1 polymer ?
#
loop_
_entity_poly.entity_id
_entity_poly.type
_entity_poly.pdbx_seq_one_letter_code
_entity_poly.pdbx_strand_id
1 'polypeptide(L)' 'MLDANLKTQLKAYLEKVSQPFEIVASLDDSDKSRELLGLLQDIVGLTDKITLKTDGSDARKPSFSLNRPG' A
#
# COMPACT_ATOMS: atom_id res chain seq x y z
N MET A 1 -7.95 -10.86 4.42
CA MET A 1 -8.09 -10.60 2.96
C MET A 1 -9.11 -9.50 2.73
N LEU A 2 -8.77 -8.47 1.97
CA LEU A 2 -9.65 -7.33 1.73
C LEU A 2 -10.90 -7.73 0.96
N ASP A 3 -12.07 -7.32 1.47
CA ASP A 3 -13.36 -7.53 0.82
C ASP A 3 -13.39 -6.89 -0.59
N ALA A 4 -14.05 -7.57 -1.54
CA ALA A 4 -14.11 -7.12 -2.93
C ALA A 4 -14.78 -5.74 -3.08
N ASN A 5 -15.71 -5.39 -2.19
CA ASN A 5 -16.32 -4.06 -2.19
C ASN A 5 -15.32 -2.98 -1.79
N LEU A 6 -14.47 -3.25 -0.81
CA LEU A 6 -13.47 -2.29 -0.34
C LEU A 6 -12.40 -2.05 -1.42
N LYS A 7 -11.98 -3.10 -2.15
CA LYS A 7 -11.08 -2.95 -3.31
C LYS A 7 -11.70 -2.07 -4.40
N THR A 8 -12.99 -2.26 -4.70
CA THR A 8 -13.71 -1.48 -5.71
C THR A 8 -13.81 -0.01 -5.32
N GLN A 9 -14.15 0.28 -4.06
CA GLN A 9 -14.18 1.64 -3.54
C GLN A 9 -12.78 2.28 -3.58
N LEU A 10 -11.75 1.54 -3.14
CA LEU A 10 -10.38 2.03 -3.16
C LEU A 10 -9.96 2.39 -4.59
N LYS A 11 -10.23 1.52 -5.57
CA LYS A 11 -9.94 1.79 -6.99
C LYS A 11 -10.59 3.10 -7.46
N ALA A 12 -11.86 3.33 -7.12
CA ALA A 12 -12.55 4.58 -7.48
C ALA A 12 -11.91 5.83 -6.84
N TYR A 13 -11.37 5.72 -5.62
CA TYR A 13 -10.57 6.80 -5.02
C TYR A 13 -9.21 6.97 -5.70
N LEU A 14 -8.55 5.87 -6.06
CA LEU A 14 -7.27 5.88 -6.77
C LEU A 14 -7.39 6.43 -8.19
N GLU A 15 -8.55 6.32 -8.85
CA GLU A 15 -8.79 6.98 -10.14
C GLU A 15 -8.77 8.51 -10.03
N LYS A 16 -9.14 9.06 -8.88
CA LYS A 16 -9.06 10.52 -8.60
C LYS A 16 -7.64 11.00 -8.29
N VAL A 17 -6.70 10.09 -8.06
CA VAL A 17 -5.30 10.43 -7.82
C VAL A 17 -4.69 10.96 -9.11
N SER A 18 -4.30 12.24 -9.10
CA SER A 18 -3.68 12.91 -10.26
C SER A 18 -2.15 12.92 -10.21
N GLN A 19 -1.57 12.72 -9.03
CA GLN A 19 -0.13 12.77 -8.79
C GLN A 19 0.40 11.38 -8.43
N PRO A 20 1.67 11.06 -8.74
CA PRO A 20 2.28 9.82 -8.29
C PRO A 20 2.39 9.82 -6.75
N PHE A 21 2.22 8.65 -6.15
CA PHE A 21 2.45 8.41 -4.73
C PHE A 21 3.38 7.21 -4.53
N GLU A 22 4.02 7.16 -3.37
CA GLU A 22 4.90 6.09 -2.95
C GLU A 22 4.42 5.54 -1.61
N ILE A 23 4.14 4.25 -1.55
CA ILE A 23 3.87 3.53 -0.32
C ILE A 23 5.18 2.93 0.16
N VAL A 24 5.60 3.30 1.37
CA VAL A 24 6.78 2.71 2.02
C VAL A 24 6.30 1.84 3.18
N ALA A 25 6.33 0.52 2.99
CA ALA A 25 5.96 -0.46 3.99
C ALA A 25 7.14 -0.77 4.92
N SER A 26 6.88 -0.71 6.23
CA SER A 26 7.80 -1.16 7.28
C SER A 26 7.27 -2.47 7.85
N LEU A 27 7.95 -3.55 7.52
CA LEU A 27 7.51 -4.93 7.80
C LEU A 27 8.47 -5.62 8.78
N ASP A 28 7.94 -6.64 9.46
CA ASP A 28 8.65 -7.61 10.29
C ASP A 28 8.36 -9.05 9.81
N ASP A 29 8.82 -10.05 10.55
CA ASP A 29 8.66 -11.47 10.19
C ASP A 29 7.29 -12.07 10.56
N SER A 30 6.36 -11.27 11.10
CA SER A 30 5.05 -11.75 11.53
C SER A 30 4.11 -12.05 10.36
N ASP A 31 3.13 -12.92 10.60
CA ASP A 31 2.06 -13.20 9.64
C ASP A 31 1.26 -11.95 9.28
N LYS A 32 1.17 -10.98 10.20
CA LYS A 32 0.48 -9.69 9.96
C LYS A 32 1.23 -8.83 8.95
N SER A 33 2.57 -8.85 8.97
CA SER A 33 3.39 -8.19 7.95
C SER A 33 3.20 -8.82 6.56
N ARG A 34 3.10 -10.16 6.50
CA ARG A 34 2.80 -10.87 5.24
C ARG A 34 1.41 -10.53 4.71
N GLU A 35 0.42 -10.46 5.59
CA GLU A 35 -0.95 -10.06 5.23
C GLU A 35 -1.00 -8.60 4.73
N LEU A 36 -0.31 -7.67 5.41
CA LEU A 36 -0.22 -6.28 4.97
C LEU A 36 0.50 -6.16 3.61
N LEU A 37 1.60 -6.87 3.41
CA LEU A 37 2.32 -6.87 2.14
C LEU A 37 1.43 -7.33 0.98
N GLY A 38 0.69 -8.43 1.16
CA GLY A 38 -0.25 -8.91 0.14
C GLY A 38 -1.34 -7.88 -0.18
N LEU A 39 -1.86 -7.18 0.84
CA LEU A 39 -2.79 -6.07 0.64
C LEU A 39 -2.15 -4.94 -0.17
N LEU A 40 -0.95 -4.50 0.19
CA LEU A 40 -0.29 -3.39 -0.51
C LEU A 40 0.03 -3.77 -1.97
N GLN A 41 0.43 -5.01 -2.23
CA GLN A 41 0.64 -5.55 -3.57
C GLN A 41 -0.65 -5.54 -4.40
N ASP A 42 -1.78 -5.95 -3.82
CA ASP A 42 -3.09 -5.86 -4.47
C ASP A 42 -3.43 -4.40 -4.84
N ILE A 43 -3.13 -3.44 -3.96
CA ILE A 43 -3.44 -2.02 -4.17
C ILE A 43 -2.60 -1.42 -5.30
N VAL A 44 -1.29 -1.64 -5.30
CA VAL A 44 -0.41 -1.13 -6.37
C VAL A 44 -0.66 -1.83 -7.70
N GLY A 45 -1.19 -3.06 -7.69
CA GLY A 45 -1.68 -3.72 -8.89
C GLY A 45 -2.92 -3.08 -9.52
N LEU A 46 -3.62 -2.18 -8.83
CA LEU A 46 -4.81 -1.49 -9.36
C LEU A 46 -4.48 -0.19 -10.11
N THR A 47 -3.26 0.37 -9.96
CA THR A 47 -2.88 1.65 -10.57
C THR A 47 -1.37 1.80 -10.73
N ASP A 48 -0.95 2.31 -11.89
CA ASP A 48 0.47 2.61 -12.17
C ASP A 48 0.96 3.89 -11.46
N LYS A 49 0.06 4.64 -10.80
CA LYS A 49 0.39 5.90 -10.12
C LYS A 49 0.94 5.69 -8.71
N ILE A 50 0.94 4.45 -8.20
CA ILE A 50 1.42 4.14 -6.86
C ILE A 50 2.56 3.15 -6.96
N THR A 51 3.69 3.49 -6.36
CA THR A 51 4.84 2.59 -6.21
C THR A 51 4.85 2.01 -4.80
N LEU A 52 5.15 0.72 -4.65
CA LEU A 52 5.36 0.08 -3.35
C LEU A 52 6.86 -0.11 -3.10
N LYS A 53 7.32 0.33 -1.94
CA LYS A 53 8.62 0.01 -1.36
C LYS A 53 8.43 -0.73 -0.04
N THR A 54 9.33 -1.68 0.24
CA THR A 54 9.30 -2.50 1.47
C THR A 54 10.56 -2.32 2.32
N ASP A 55 11.33 -1.27 2.06
CA ASP A 55 12.55 -0.88 2.77
C ASP A 55 12.27 0.10 3.93
N GLY A 56 11.01 0.22 4.34
CA GLY A 56 10.61 1.05 5.46
C GLY A 56 11.20 0.57 6.78
N SER A 57 11.62 1.52 7.62
CA SER A 57 12.27 1.28 8.91
C SER A 57 11.52 1.88 10.09
N ASP A 58 10.20 2.10 9.96
CA ASP A 58 9.37 2.62 11.05
C ASP A 58 9.44 1.71 12.29
N ALA A 59 9.44 2.32 13.47
CA ALA A 59 9.49 1.62 14.75
C ALA A 59 8.23 0.77 15.00
N ARG A 60 7.09 1.13 14.41
CA ARG A 60 5.85 0.35 14.45
C ARG A 60 5.79 -0.57 13.25
N LYS A 61 5.81 -1.88 13.49
CA LYS A 61 5.71 -2.93 12.47
C LYS A 61 4.57 -3.89 12.82
N PRO A 62 3.72 -4.29 11.84
CA PRO A 62 3.65 -3.79 10.46
C PRO A 62 3.05 -2.39 10.36
N SER A 63 3.63 -1.53 9.52
CA SER A 63 3.05 -0.23 9.14
C SER A 63 3.41 0.14 7.70
N PHE A 64 2.79 1.21 7.19
CA PHE A 64 3.17 1.81 5.91
C PHE A 64 2.98 3.32 5.96
N SER A 65 3.81 4.03 5.20
CA SER A 65 3.70 5.47 4.99
C SER A 65 3.28 5.74 3.55
N LEU A 66 2.43 6.74 3.35
CA LEU A 66 2.07 7.24 2.03
C LEU A 66 2.82 8.56 1.80
N ASN A 67 3.84 8.49 0.96
CA ASN A 67 4.66 9.62 0.57
C ASN A 67 4.25 10.08 -0.82
N ARG A 68 4.47 11.36 -1.09
CA ARG A 68 4.39 11.89 -2.44
C ARG A 68 5.82 12.17 -2.90
N PRO A 69 6.32 11.54 -3.99
CA PRO A 69 7.60 11.90 -4.57
C PRO A 69 7.53 13.37 -5.03
N GLY A 70 8.32 14.23 -4.39
CA GLY A 70 8.32 15.68 -4.63
C GLY A 70 9.26 16.38 -3.67
#